data_AF-A0A7S1SKF1-F1
#
_entry.id   AF-A0A7S1SKF1-F1
#
_cell.length_a   1.000
_cell.length_b   1.000
_cell.length_c   1.000
_cell.angle_alpha   90.00
_cell.angle_beta   90.00
_cell.angle_gamma   90.00
#
_symmetry.space_group_name_H-M   'P 1'
#
loop_
_entity.id
_entity.type
_entity.pdbx_description
1 polymer ?
#
loop_
_entity_poly.entity_id
_entity_poly.type
_entity_poly.pdbx_seq_one_letter_code
_entity_poly.pdbx_strand_id
1 'polypeptide(L)'
;PGGRERLWRDVQSWVVFSDLHVSAASLDTSLRALRAVKEEAARRNAGVLFLGDFWHHRGSLPVEPLNAILDEFVDWTAPTLMLVGNHDQVTAGGMLHALAPLQLCAPCIHVFEQPTVFMDALWLPYRRDPNVLSQAVCA
;
A
#
# COMPACT_ATOMS: atom_id res chain seq x y z
N PRO A 1 21.67 -3.97 -2.21
CA PRO A 1 20.23 -4.19 -2.57
C PRO A 1 19.56 -5.42 -1.90
N GLY A 2 20.27 -6.46 -1.47
CA GLY A 2 19.65 -7.71 -0.98
C GLY A 2 19.22 -7.79 0.50
N GLY A 3 19.15 -6.66 1.23
CA GLY A 3 18.82 -6.65 2.67
C GLY A 3 17.33 -6.48 2.95
N ARG A 4 16.67 -5.53 2.28
CA ARG A 4 15.25 -5.22 2.51
C ARG A 4 14.33 -6.31 2.01
N GLU A 5 14.65 -6.95 0.89
CA GLU A 5 13.82 -8.05 0.35
C GLU A 5 13.62 -9.22 1.33
N ARG A 6 14.62 -9.50 2.19
CA ARG A 6 14.48 -10.57 3.20
C ARG A 6 13.33 -10.29 4.16
N LEU A 7 13.10 -9.02 4.50
CA LEU A 7 12.02 -8.62 5.41
C LEU A 7 10.66 -9.17 4.97
N TRP A 8 10.35 -9.09 3.68
CA TRP A 8 9.08 -9.58 3.14
C TRP A 8 9.13 -11.07 2.78
N ARG A 9 10.29 -11.58 2.33
CA ARG A 9 10.44 -13.01 1.97
C ARG A 9 10.36 -13.95 3.18
N ASP A 10 10.75 -13.47 4.36
CA ASP A 10 10.70 -14.26 5.59
C ASP A 10 9.28 -14.33 6.19
N VAL A 11 8.33 -13.52 5.67
CA VAL A 11 6.92 -13.53 6.11
C VAL A 11 6.23 -14.83 5.68
N GLN A 12 5.63 -15.52 6.66
CA GLN A 12 4.94 -16.81 6.42
C GLN A 12 3.42 -16.68 6.26
N SER A 13 2.82 -15.57 6.71
CA SER A 13 1.38 -15.33 6.61
C SER A 13 1.08 -13.85 6.49
N TRP A 14 -0.09 -13.52 5.95
CA TRP A 14 -0.45 -12.16 5.57
C TRP A 14 -1.84 -11.79 6.06
N VAL A 15 -1.99 -10.57 6.60
CA VAL A 15 -3.28 -9.90 6.74
C VAL A 15 -3.53 -9.12 5.47
N VAL A 16 -4.62 -9.44 4.77
CA VAL A 16 -4.97 -8.82 3.49
C VAL A 16 -6.10 -7.84 3.69
N PHE A 17 -5.94 -6.60 3.23
CA PHE A 17 -6.98 -5.58 3.20
C PHE A 17 -6.84 -4.67 1.97
N SER A 18 -7.88 -3.89 1.68
CA SER A 18 -7.97 -3.03 0.49
C SER A 18 -9.01 -1.93 0.71
N ASP A 19 -9.06 -0.94 -0.17
CA ASP A 19 -10.16 0.04 -0.30
C ASP A 19 -10.41 0.83 0.99
N LEU A 20 -9.34 1.29 1.63
CA LEU A 20 -9.43 2.07 2.86
C LEU A 20 -10.09 3.43 2.65
N HIS A 21 -9.88 4.03 1.47
CA HIS A 21 -10.44 5.32 1.04
C HIS A 21 -10.41 6.38 2.15
N VAL A 22 -9.21 6.72 2.61
CA VAL A 22 -9.00 7.79 3.59
C VAL A 22 -9.43 9.12 2.99
N SER A 23 -10.28 9.83 3.73
CA SER A 23 -10.76 11.19 3.48
C SER A 23 -10.96 11.88 4.83
N ALA A 24 -11.25 13.18 4.83
CA ALA A 24 -11.63 13.88 6.06
C ALA A 24 -12.87 13.25 6.73
N ALA A 25 -13.84 12.76 5.94
CA ALA A 25 -15.07 12.17 6.47
C ALA A 25 -14.87 10.75 7.03
N SER A 26 -13.89 10.00 6.50
CA SER A 26 -13.63 8.61 6.89
C SER A 26 -12.47 8.45 7.88
N LEU A 27 -11.71 9.53 8.19
CA LEU A 27 -10.44 9.48 8.91
C LEU A 27 -10.50 8.62 10.19
N ASP A 28 -11.43 8.88 11.09
CA ASP A 28 -11.54 8.14 12.35
C ASP A 28 -11.82 6.64 12.14
N THR A 29 -12.60 6.30 11.12
CA THR A 29 -12.90 4.91 10.80
C THR A 29 -11.71 4.24 10.12
N SER A 30 -11.01 4.95 9.24
CA SER A 30 -9.79 4.46 8.60
C SER A 30 -8.68 4.22 9.61
N LEU A 31 -8.48 5.11 10.59
CA LEU A 31 -7.51 4.91 11.67
C LEU A 31 -7.85 3.69 12.53
N ARG A 32 -9.13 3.49 12.87
CA ARG A 32 -9.58 2.28 13.58
C ARG A 32 -9.31 1.01 12.78
N ALA A 33 -9.54 1.03 11.46
CA ALA A 33 -9.23 -0.10 10.59
C ALA A 33 -7.73 -0.40 10.54
N LEU A 34 -6.88 0.64 10.41
CA LEU A 34 -5.42 0.48 10.42
C LEU A 34 -4.92 -0.12 11.74
N ARG A 35 -5.43 0.36 12.88
CA ARG A 35 -5.10 -0.20 14.21
C ARG A 35 -5.49 -1.67 14.30
N ALA A 36 -6.69 -2.02 13.85
CA ALA A 36 -7.13 -3.41 13.84
C ALA A 36 -6.23 -4.29 12.95
N VAL A 37 -5.81 -3.80 11.78
CA VAL A 37 -4.86 -4.50 10.89
C VAL A 37 -3.49 -4.67 11.58
N LYS A 38 -2.98 -3.61 12.21
CA LYS A 38 -1.71 -3.63 12.96
C LYS A 38 -1.72 -4.64 14.09
N GLU A 39 -2.76 -4.61 14.92
CA GLU A 39 -2.96 -5.54 16.03
C GLU A 39 -3.06 -6.98 15.52
N GLU A 40 -3.81 -7.21 14.45
CA GLU A 40 -3.99 -8.54 13.89
C GLU A 40 -2.70 -9.10 13.28
N ALA A 41 -1.94 -8.26 12.57
CA ALA A 41 -0.64 -8.62 12.02
C ALA A 41 0.34 -9.00 13.14
N ALA A 42 0.40 -8.19 14.21
CA ALA A 42 1.23 -8.47 15.38
C ALA A 42 0.81 -9.78 16.07
N ARG A 43 -0.49 -9.97 16.30
CA ARG A 43 -1.03 -11.17 16.96
C ARG A 43 -0.71 -12.47 16.20
N ARG A 44 -0.68 -12.42 14.86
CA ARG A 44 -0.40 -13.57 14.01
C ARG A 44 1.08 -13.71 13.61
N ASN A 45 1.94 -12.76 13.99
CA ASN A 45 3.28 -12.61 13.43
C ASN A 45 3.25 -12.63 11.88
N ALA A 46 2.34 -11.84 11.31
CA ALA A 46 2.05 -11.77 9.89
C ALA A 46 2.54 -10.46 9.28
N GLY A 47 2.81 -10.47 7.98
CA GLY A 47 2.93 -9.25 7.18
C GLY A 47 1.57 -8.69 6.80
N VAL A 48 1.56 -7.57 6.10
CA VAL A 48 0.35 -6.88 5.64
C VAL A 48 0.37 -6.71 4.13
N LEU A 49 -0.73 -7.08 3.48
CA LEU A 49 -0.98 -6.81 2.06
C LEU A 49 -2.08 -5.78 1.92
N PHE A 50 -1.76 -4.66 1.30
CA PHE A 50 -2.73 -3.63 0.94
C PHE A 50 -2.95 -3.61 -0.58
N LEU A 51 -4.16 -3.89 -1.04
CA LEU A 51 -4.42 -4.16 -2.47
C LEU A 51 -4.99 -2.98 -3.27
N GLY A 52 -4.88 -1.76 -2.74
CA GLY A 52 -5.13 -0.52 -3.48
C GLY A 52 -6.21 0.36 -2.85
N ASP A 53 -6.29 1.59 -3.36
CA ASP A 53 -7.26 2.62 -2.99
C ASP A 53 -7.17 3.00 -1.51
N PHE A 54 -5.96 3.36 -1.10
CA PHE A 54 -5.70 3.84 0.26
C PHE A 54 -6.36 5.19 0.47
N TRP A 55 -6.20 6.10 -0.48
CA TRP A 55 -6.76 7.44 -0.44
C TRP A 55 -8.08 7.49 -1.21
N HIS A 56 -9.04 8.27 -0.72
CA HIS A 56 -10.31 8.44 -1.42
C HIS A 56 -10.21 9.38 -2.61
N HIS A 57 -9.47 10.48 -2.46
CA HIS A 57 -9.42 11.55 -3.45
C HIS A 57 -8.22 11.41 -4.39
N ARG A 58 -8.53 11.39 -5.68
CA ARG A 58 -7.52 11.43 -6.74
C ARG A 58 -6.82 12.80 -6.76
N GLY A 59 -5.49 12.78 -6.77
CA GLY A 59 -4.69 13.98 -7.06
C GLY A 59 -4.55 14.98 -5.90
N SER A 60 -5.07 14.66 -4.72
CA SER A 60 -4.92 15.50 -3.53
C SER A 60 -4.71 14.67 -2.27
N LEU A 61 -3.83 15.17 -1.40
CA LEU A 61 -3.63 14.65 -0.05
C LEU A 61 -4.01 15.77 0.93
N PRO A 62 -5.18 15.68 1.59
CA PRO A 62 -5.54 16.62 2.63
C PRO A 62 -4.54 16.53 3.79
N VAL A 63 -4.00 17.67 4.23
CA VAL A 63 -2.88 17.72 5.20
C VAL A 63 -3.23 17.06 6.53
N GLU A 64 -4.43 17.30 7.06
CA GLU A 64 -4.86 16.73 8.34
C GLU A 64 -4.95 15.19 8.30
N PRO A 65 -5.70 14.57 7.36
CA PRO A 65 -5.65 13.13 7.14
C PRO A 65 -4.24 12.59 6.87
N LEU A 66 -3.42 13.28 6.09
CA LEU A 66 -2.04 12.86 5.82
C LEU A 66 -1.24 12.75 7.12
N ASN A 67 -1.22 13.80 7.93
CA ASN A 67 -0.45 13.83 9.17
C ASN A 67 -0.94 12.77 10.16
N ALA A 68 -2.26 12.62 10.33
CA ALA A 68 -2.83 11.62 11.22
C ALA A 68 -2.49 10.18 10.79
N ILE A 69 -2.47 9.91 9.48
CA ILE A 69 -2.02 8.62 8.94
C ILE A 69 -0.52 8.43 9.19
N LEU A 70 0.31 9.42 8.90
CA LEU A 70 1.76 9.31 9.13
C LEU A 70 2.08 9.06 10.61
N ASP A 71 1.38 9.73 11.53
CA ASP A 71 1.52 9.50 12.97
C ASP A 71 1.18 8.05 13.36
N GLU A 72 0.15 7.44 12.75
CA GLU A 72 -0.19 6.01 12.95
C GLU A 72 0.88 5.06 12.38
N PHE A 73 1.64 5.50 11.38
CA PHE A 73 2.72 4.71 10.76
C PHE A 73 4.09 4.86 11.43
N VAL A 74 4.28 5.84 12.34
CA VAL A 74 5.59 6.11 13.00
C VAL A 74 6.18 4.88 13.69
N ASP A 75 5.34 4.05 14.31
CA ASP A 75 5.74 2.83 15.01
C ASP A 75 5.27 1.55 14.28
N TRP A 76 4.96 1.66 12.98
CA TRP A 76 4.57 0.52 12.17
C TRP A 76 5.76 -0.37 11.84
N THR A 77 5.73 -1.61 12.33
CA THR A 77 6.83 -2.57 12.18
C THR A 77 6.49 -3.77 11.30
N ALA A 78 5.21 -3.99 10.99
CA ALA A 78 4.78 -5.13 10.18
C ALA A 78 5.29 -4.98 8.73
N PRO A 79 6.00 -5.99 8.17
CA PRO A 79 6.37 -6.00 6.76
C PRO A 79 5.13 -5.81 5.88
N THR A 80 5.12 -4.77 5.07
CA THR A 80 3.92 -4.37 4.33
C THR A 80 4.22 -4.24 2.84
N LEU A 81 3.37 -4.83 2.02
CA LEU A 81 3.39 -4.72 0.57
C LEU A 81 2.09 -4.04 0.10
N MET A 82 2.22 -3.03 -0.76
CA MET A 82 1.08 -2.23 -1.21
C MET A 82 1.00 -2.17 -2.73
N LEU A 83 -0.22 -2.26 -3.27
CA LEU A 83 -0.54 -1.89 -4.65
C LEU A 83 -1.05 -0.45 -4.70
N VAL A 84 -0.69 0.26 -5.77
CA VAL A 84 -1.29 1.55 -6.11
C VAL A 84 -2.65 1.30 -6.77
N GLY A 85 -3.74 1.73 -6.13
CA GLY A 85 -5.09 1.68 -6.70
C GLY A 85 -5.39 2.83 -7.65
N ASN A 86 -6.58 2.87 -8.26
CA ASN A 86 -6.95 3.94 -9.17
C ASN A 86 -7.13 5.28 -8.44
N HIS A 87 -7.69 5.29 -7.22
CA HIS A 87 -7.87 6.52 -6.45
C HIS A 87 -6.55 7.12 -5.96
N ASP A 88 -5.54 6.28 -5.75
CA ASP A 88 -4.21 6.70 -5.30
C ASP A 88 -3.41 7.46 -6.38
N GLN A 89 -3.78 7.34 -7.65
CA GLN A 89 -2.99 7.87 -8.77
C GLN A 89 -3.35 9.30 -9.13
N VAL A 90 -2.36 10.19 -9.18
CA VAL A 90 -2.55 11.57 -9.64
C VAL A 90 -2.66 11.65 -11.16
N THR A 91 -1.79 10.93 -11.88
CA THR A 91 -1.75 10.93 -13.35
C THR A 91 -2.34 9.64 -13.93
N ALA A 92 -2.81 9.70 -15.18
CA ALA A 92 -3.38 8.54 -15.87
C ALA A 92 -2.36 7.38 -16.06
N GLY A 93 -1.07 7.70 -16.08
CA GLY A 93 0.03 6.72 -16.17
C GLY A 93 0.44 6.09 -14.84
N GLY A 94 -0.11 6.55 -13.71
CA GLY A 94 0.09 5.95 -12.39
C GLY A 94 1.44 6.17 -11.72
N MET A 95 2.40 6.81 -12.40
CA MET A 95 3.76 7.07 -11.87
C MET A 95 3.81 8.12 -10.76
N LEU A 96 2.81 9.01 -10.70
CA LEU A 96 2.66 9.94 -9.58
C LEU A 96 1.47 9.46 -8.76
N HIS A 97 1.72 9.05 -7.52
CA HIS A 97 0.68 8.50 -6.63
C HIS A 97 0.85 8.95 -5.17
N ALA A 98 -0.24 8.81 -4.42
CA ALA A 98 -0.40 9.29 -3.06
C ALA A 98 0.21 8.37 -1.99
N LEU A 99 0.70 7.17 -2.36
CA LEU A 99 1.33 6.24 -1.41
C LEU A 99 2.80 6.54 -1.09
N ALA A 100 3.47 7.42 -1.84
CA ALA A 100 4.89 7.71 -1.66
C ALA A 100 5.26 8.17 -0.23
N PRO A 101 4.47 9.02 0.46
CA PRO A 101 4.75 9.40 1.84
C PRO A 101 4.77 8.20 2.81
N LEU A 102 3.93 7.18 2.60
CA LEU A 102 3.85 6.02 3.48
C LEU A 102 5.14 5.20 3.42
N GLN A 103 5.65 4.93 2.22
CA GLN A 103 6.92 4.21 2.02
C GLN A 103 8.12 4.98 2.59
N LEU A 104 8.09 6.32 2.55
CA LEU A 104 9.14 7.15 3.14
C LEU A 104 9.08 7.17 4.67
N CYS A 105 7.87 7.11 5.24
CA CYS A 105 7.63 7.14 6.68
C CYS A 105 8.00 5.83 7.37
N ALA A 106 7.62 4.68 6.78
CA ALA A 106 7.84 3.37 7.38
C ALA A 106 8.70 2.48 6.46
N PRO A 107 9.99 2.23 6.78
CA PRO A 107 10.92 1.47 5.93
C PRO A 107 10.54 0.00 5.66
N CYS A 108 9.57 -0.53 6.41
CA CYS A 108 9.00 -1.87 6.24
C CYS A 108 7.87 -1.92 5.19
N ILE A 109 7.46 -0.77 4.64
CA ILE A 109 6.50 -0.66 3.55
C ILE A 109 7.23 -0.69 2.21
N HIS A 110 6.71 -1.48 1.29
CA HIS A 110 7.06 -1.43 -0.13
C HIS A 110 5.81 -1.25 -0.98
N VAL A 111 5.81 -0.22 -1.81
CA VAL A 111 4.76 0.07 -2.78
C VAL A 111 5.23 -0.44 -4.14
N PHE A 112 4.45 -1.33 -4.73
CA PHE A 112 4.65 -1.73 -6.12
C PHE A 112 4.08 -0.65 -7.02
N GLU A 113 4.97 0.14 -7.61
CA GLU A 113 4.60 1.19 -8.53
C GLU A 113 4.47 0.68 -9.97
N GLN A 114 5.07 -0.48 -10.29
CA GLN A 114 5.07 -1.10 -11.63
C GLN A 114 4.66 -2.58 -11.57
N PRO A 115 4.15 -3.16 -12.67
CA PRO A 115 4.00 -4.60 -12.79
C PRO A 115 5.31 -5.31 -12.44
N THR A 116 5.27 -6.17 -11.42
CA THR A 116 6.48 -6.79 -10.84
C THR A 116 6.19 -8.23 -10.47
N VAL A 117 7.06 -9.15 -10.87
CA VAL A 117 7.05 -10.51 -10.30
C VAL A 117 7.83 -10.49 -8.99
N PHE A 118 7.16 -10.80 -7.89
CA PHE A 118 7.76 -10.85 -6.56
C PHE A 118 7.12 -11.95 -5.71
N MET A 119 7.96 -12.78 -5.07
CA MET A 119 7.54 -13.94 -4.28
C MET A 119 6.58 -14.87 -5.06
N ASP A 120 6.95 -15.23 -6.28
CA ASP A 120 6.20 -16.11 -7.18
C ASP A 120 4.76 -15.64 -7.50
N ALA A 121 4.49 -14.35 -7.26
CA ALA A 121 3.24 -13.68 -7.61
C ALA A 121 3.51 -12.50 -8.54
N LEU A 122 2.59 -12.26 -9.48
CA LEU A 122 2.59 -11.08 -10.32
C LEU A 122 1.79 -9.97 -9.63
N TRP A 123 2.47 -8.89 -9.27
CA TRP A 123 1.89 -7.70 -8.65
C TRP A 123 1.51 -6.73 -9.76
N LEU A 124 0.22 -6.40 -9.87
CA LEU A 124 -0.33 -5.55 -10.92
C LEU A 124 -1.01 -4.32 -10.30
N PRO A 125 -0.30 -3.18 -10.16
CA PRO A 125 -0.91 -1.94 -9.74
C PRO A 125 -1.89 -1.47 -10.83
N TYR A 126 -2.92 -0.72 -10.44
CA TYR A 126 -3.95 -0.28 -11.39
C TYR A 126 -3.32 0.46 -12.59
N ARG A 127 -3.84 0.21 -13.79
CA ARG A 127 -3.48 0.96 -15.00
C ARG A 127 -4.72 1.28 -15.78
N ARG A 128 -4.82 2.53 -16.23
CA ARG A 128 -5.90 2.95 -17.12
C ARG A 128 -5.74 2.36 -18.52
N ASP A 129 -4.50 2.22 -19.00
CA ASP A 129 -4.22 1.59 -20.28
C ASP A 129 -4.13 0.06 -20.10
N PRO A 130 -5.09 -0.72 -20.66
CA PRO A 130 -5.09 -2.18 -20.53
C PRO A 130 -3.90 -2.85 -21.24
N ASN A 131 -3.25 -2.16 -22.20
CA ASN A 131 -2.07 -2.72 -22.87
C ASN A 131 -0.90 -2.91 -21.91
N VAL A 132 -0.75 -2.03 -20.92
CA VAL A 132 0.31 -2.13 -19.91
C VAL A 132 0.15 -3.40 -19.08
N LEU A 133 -1.09 -3.75 -18.70
CA LEU A 133 -1.38 -4.97 -17.97
C LEU A 133 -1.20 -6.21 -18.85
N SER A 134 -1.66 -6.15 -20.10
CA SER A 134 -1.54 -7.25 -21.05
C SER A 134 -0.09 -7.61 -21.32
N GLN A 135 0.78 -6.61 -21.48
CA GLN A 135 2.23 -6.83 -21.66
C GLN A 135 2.89 -7.47 -20.44
N ALA A 136 2.46 -7.10 -19.23
CA ALA A 136 3.01 -7.66 -18.00
C ALA A 136 2.62 -9.13 -17.77
N VAL A 137 1.43 -9.55 -18.21
CA VAL A 137 0.95 -10.93 -18.06
C VAL A 137 1.56 -11.86 -19.12
N CYS A 138 1.90 -11.33 -20.31
CA CYS A 138 2.51 -12.11 -21.39
C CYS A 138 4.04 -12.24 -21.29
N ALA A 139 4.67 -11.62 -20.30
CA ALA A 139 6.12 -11.65 -20.05
C ALA A 139 6.50 -12.80 -19.11
#